data_AF-A0AAV8WDU5-F1
#
_entry.id   AF-A0AAV8WDU5-F1
#
_cell.length_a   1.000
_cell.length_b   1.000
_cell.length_c   1.000
_cell.angle_alpha   90.00
_cell.angle_beta   90.00
_cell.angle_gamma   90.00
#
_symmetry.space_group_name_H-M   'P 1'
#
loop_
_entity.id
_entity.type
_entity.pdbx_description
1 polymer ?
#
loop_
_entity_poly.entity_id
_entity_poly.type
_entity_poly.pdbx_seq_one_letter_code
_entity_poly.pdbx_strand_id
1 'polypeptide(L)'
;MECDCRLAAVPTSVELWKLRLKCAIMKDHVKEVNQVFKQGILQLKEKSAPLWVMTLRYHTLTSGNEVLELIFKDGVEQPKEVSDVLKPEYIEWLALSKGMKETRKAYFMLAEKKPYCKELHASMLKLESLEMDQDIEVMESALRFACEQFGVEDVDVWINFIEFYLRHHKTLEKEKGAFDVNEKVLEIHRQAERTLGGCNDGLLLSDFREKYDAVRNSTEI
;
A
#
# COMPACT_ATOMS: atom_id res chain seq x y z
N MET A 1 13.61 28.56 -24.18
CA MET A 1 13.89 27.90 -25.47
C MET A 1 15.05 26.91 -25.39
N GLU A 2 16.00 27.04 -24.45
CA GLU A 2 17.14 26.10 -24.31
C GLU A 2 16.80 24.75 -23.65
N CYS A 3 15.72 24.65 -22.85
CA CYS A 3 15.36 23.40 -22.18
C CYS A 3 14.77 22.32 -23.11
N ASP A 4 14.19 22.69 -24.26
CA ASP A 4 13.54 21.72 -25.15
C ASP A 4 14.55 20.85 -25.92
N CYS A 5 15.72 21.39 -26.29
CA CYS A 5 16.71 20.67 -27.09
C CYS A 5 17.43 19.56 -26.30
N ARG A 6 17.57 19.71 -24.98
CA ARG A 6 18.25 18.73 -24.10
C ARG A 6 17.42 17.46 -23.84
N LEU A 7 16.09 17.55 -23.90
CA LEU A 7 15.20 16.39 -23.73
C LEU A 7 15.13 15.50 -24.97
N ALA A 8 15.36 16.06 -26.15
CA ALA A 8 15.53 15.26 -27.37
C ALA A 8 16.79 14.38 -27.31
N ALA A 9 17.81 14.79 -26.53
CA ALA A 9 19.06 14.05 -26.38
C ALA A 9 19.01 12.94 -25.31
N VAL A 10 18.22 13.12 -24.24
CA VAL A 10 18.09 12.12 -23.15
C VAL A 10 16.64 12.03 -22.65
N PRO A 11 15.70 11.49 -23.45
CA PRO A 11 14.27 11.51 -23.14
C PRO A 11 13.88 10.62 -21.94
N THR A 12 14.79 9.76 -21.47
CA THR A 12 14.56 8.81 -20.37
C THR A 12 15.06 9.31 -19.01
N SER A 13 15.59 10.53 -18.93
CA SER A 13 16.10 11.08 -17.66
C SER A 13 14.97 11.58 -16.77
N VAL A 14 14.74 10.87 -15.66
CA VAL A 14 13.74 11.23 -14.63
C VAL A 14 13.98 12.65 -14.10
N GLU A 15 15.22 13.02 -13.81
CA GLU A 15 15.56 14.33 -13.25
C GLU A 15 15.27 15.48 -14.22
N LEU A 16 15.48 15.29 -15.52
CA LEU A 16 15.12 16.31 -16.52
C LEU A 16 13.60 16.52 -16.59
N TRP A 17 12.82 15.45 -16.55
CA TRP A 17 11.36 15.54 -16.53
C TRP A 17 10.84 16.17 -15.23
N LYS A 18 11.40 15.81 -14.07
CA LYS A 18 11.07 16.45 -12.79
C LYS A 18 11.37 17.95 -12.83
N LEU A 19 12.52 18.35 -13.36
CA LEU A 19 12.87 19.76 -13.50
C LEU A 19 11.91 20.50 -14.43
N ARG A 20 11.56 19.91 -15.58
CA ARG A 20 10.58 20.48 -16.51
C ARG A 20 9.20 20.64 -15.87
N LEU A 21 8.73 19.61 -15.18
CA LEU A 21 7.45 19.64 -14.48
C LEU A 21 7.44 20.70 -13.38
N LYS A 22 8.54 20.80 -12.60
CA LYS A 22 8.72 21.85 -11.61
C LYS A 22 8.66 23.25 -12.24
N CYS A 23 9.32 23.48 -13.38
CA CYS A 23 9.22 24.75 -14.09
C CYS A 23 7.79 25.07 -14.54
N ALA A 24 7.02 24.08 -15.00
CA ALA A 24 5.61 24.27 -15.35
C ALA A 24 4.76 24.61 -14.13
N ILE A 25 4.98 23.92 -13.00
CA ILE A 25 4.30 24.17 -11.72
C ILE A 25 4.60 25.59 -11.21
N MET A 26 5.85 26.04 -11.28
CA MET A 26 6.24 27.38 -10.81
C MET A 26 5.61 28.52 -11.61
N LYS A 27 5.20 28.28 -12.85
CA LYS A 27 4.44 29.25 -13.67
C LYS A 27 2.94 29.21 -13.38
N ASP A 28 2.49 28.25 -12.58
CA ASP A 28 1.09 27.97 -12.24
C ASP A 28 0.16 27.84 -13.47
N HIS A 29 0.67 27.19 -14.51
CA HIS A 29 -0.09 26.94 -15.73
C HIS A 29 -0.55 25.48 -15.78
N VAL A 30 -1.75 25.21 -15.26
CA VAL A 30 -2.34 23.85 -15.19
C VAL A 30 -2.27 23.07 -16.52
N LYS A 31 -2.49 23.74 -17.66
CA LYS A 31 -2.40 23.12 -18.99
C LYS A 31 -0.98 22.66 -19.31
N GLU A 32 0.02 23.48 -18.99
CA GLU A 32 1.44 23.17 -19.21
C GLU A 32 1.88 22.03 -18.28
N VAL A 33 1.47 22.06 -17.00
CA VAL A 33 1.71 20.98 -16.02
C VAL A 33 1.17 19.65 -16.54
N ASN A 34 -0.10 19.61 -16.94
CA ASN A 34 -0.74 18.41 -17.46
C ASN A 34 -0.09 17.89 -18.75
N GLN A 35 0.34 18.80 -19.64
CA GLN A 35 1.01 18.41 -20.87
C GLN A 35 2.39 17.79 -20.58
N VAL A 36 3.20 18.43 -19.74
CA VAL A 36 4.53 17.94 -19.34
C VAL A 36 4.40 16.61 -18.62
N PHE A 37 3.44 16.48 -17.71
CA PHE A 37 3.15 15.23 -17.02
C PHE A 37 2.83 14.09 -17.99
N LYS A 38 1.84 14.29 -18.88
CA LYS A 38 1.44 13.28 -19.88
C LYS A 38 2.59 12.84 -20.78
N GLN A 39 3.41 13.79 -21.24
CA GLN A 39 4.59 13.46 -22.04
C GLN A 39 5.64 12.69 -21.22
N GLY A 40 5.85 13.11 -19.97
CA GLY A 40 6.83 12.48 -19.09
C GLY A 40 6.48 11.04 -18.73
N ILE A 41 5.21 10.75 -18.40
CA ILE A 41 4.78 9.37 -18.08
C ILE A 41 4.91 8.43 -19.27
N LEU A 42 4.63 8.92 -20.49
CA LEU A 42 4.80 8.12 -21.71
C LEU A 42 6.27 7.76 -21.98
N GLN A 43 7.19 8.68 -21.70
CA GLN A 43 8.62 8.47 -21.95
C GLN A 43 9.31 7.69 -20.84
N LEU A 44 8.96 7.93 -19.58
CA LEU A 44 9.58 7.28 -18.43
C LEU A 44 8.96 5.93 -18.08
N LYS A 45 7.69 5.69 -18.46
CA LYS A 45 6.94 4.46 -18.18
C LYS A 45 7.00 4.11 -16.68
N GLU A 46 7.57 2.97 -16.33
CA GLU A 46 7.76 2.48 -14.95
C GLU A 46 8.53 3.48 -14.07
N LYS A 47 9.45 4.27 -14.64
CA LYS A 47 10.25 5.26 -13.91
C LYS A 47 9.51 6.58 -13.66
N SER A 48 8.23 6.64 -14.01
CA SER A 48 7.44 7.88 -13.96
C SER A 48 6.85 8.20 -12.59
N ALA A 49 6.94 7.29 -11.60
CA ALA A 49 6.35 7.47 -10.27
C ALA A 49 6.62 8.86 -9.63
N PRO A 50 7.85 9.43 -9.72
CA PRO A 50 8.10 10.77 -9.18
C PRO A 50 7.25 11.88 -9.83
N LEU A 51 6.90 11.74 -11.12
CA LEU A 51 6.06 12.71 -11.80
C LEU A 51 4.61 12.62 -11.34
N TRP A 52 4.10 11.42 -11.05
CA TRP A 52 2.76 11.23 -10.49
C TRP A 52 2.63 11.94 -9.15
N VAL A 53 3.58 11.70 -8.24
CA VAL A 53 3.60 12.34 -6.91
C VAL A 53 3.68 13.86 -7.02
N MET A 54 4.52 14.40 -7.92
CA MET A 54 4.61 15.85 -8.14
C MET A 54 3.30 16.45 -8.68
N THR A 55 2.68 15.78 -9.65
CA THR A 55 1.41 16.22 -10.24
C THR A 55 0.27 16.16 -9.23
N LEU A 56 0.16 15.07 -8.45
CA LEU A 56 -0.82 14.96 -7.38
C LEU A 56 -0.66 16.08 -6.35
N ARG A 57 0.55 16.34 -5.87
CA ARG A 57 0.81 17.46 -4.93
C ARG A 57 0.38 18.81 -5.49
N TYR A 58 0.63 19.07 -6.77
CA TYR A 58 0.18 20.29 -7.44
C TYR A 58 -1.36 20.39 -7.47
N HIS A 59 -2.04 19.31 -7.89
CA HIS A 59 -3.49 19.30 -7.98
C HIS A 59 -4.19 19.29 -6.62
N THR A 60 -3.55 18.78 -5.57
CA THR A 60 -4.07 18.86 -4.19
C THR A 60 -4.22 20.30 -3.72
N LEU A 61 -3.36 21.20 -4.21
CA LEU A 61 -3.38 22.61 -3.82
C LEU A 61 -4.18 23.50 -4.76
N THR A 62 -4.37 23.08 -6.02
CA THR A 62 -4.89 23.95 -7.08
C THR A 62 -6.19 23.46 -7.73
N SER A 63 -6.56 22.20 -7.53
CA SER A 63 -7.67 21.54 -8.23
C SER A 63 -8.66 20.90 -7.26
N GLY A 64 -9.84 20.54 -7.77
CA GLY A 64 -10.86 19.86 -6.99
C GLY A 64 -10.63 18.34 -6.87
N ASN A 65 -11.34 17.73 -5.93
CA ASN A 65 -11.27 16.29 -5.64
C ASN A 65 -11.58 15.40 -6.87
N GLU A 66 -12.41 15.85 -7.79
CA GLU A 66 -12.73 15.09 -9.02
C GLU A 66 -11.50 14.90 -9.91
N VAL A 67 -10.66 15.92 -10.03
CA VAL A 67 -9.42 15.84 -10.83
C VAL A 67 -8.41 14.92 -10.15
N LEU A 68 -8.26 15.04 -8.83
CA LEU A 68 -7.38 14.17 -8.05
C LEU A 68 -7.79 12.71 -8.16
N GLU A 69 -9.09 12.41 -8.05
CA GLU A 69 -9.59 11.05 -8.16
C GLU A 69 -9.30 10.44 -9.53
N LEU A 70 -9.43 11.21 -10.61
CA LEU A 70 -9.07 10.75 -11.95
C LEU A 70 -7.57 10.42 -12.06
N ILE A 71 -6.71 11.27 -11.50
CA ILE A 71 -5.27 11.05 -11.50
C ILE A 71 -4.91 9.81 -10.66
N PHE A 72 -5.50 9.64 -9.48
CA PHE A 72 -5.28 8.45 -8.66
C PHE A 72 -5.76 7.18 -9.36
N LYS A 73 -6.97 7.18 -9.92
CA LYS A 73 -7.51 6.02 -10.65
C LYS A 73 -6.64 5.62 -11.84
N ASP A 74 -6.12 6.59 -12.59
CA ASP A 74 -5.18 6.30 -13.68
C ASP A 74 -3.84 5.77 -13.16
N GLY A 75 -3.37 6.32 -12.03
CA GLY A 75 -2.11 5.96 -11.39
C GLY A 75 -2.06 4.56 -10.78
N VAL A 76 -3.14 4.12 -10.12
CA VAL A 76 -3.20 2.77 -9.51
C VAL A 76 -3.30 1.65 -10.53
N GLU A 77 -3.65 1.98 -11.78
CA GLU A 77 -3.71 1.07 -12.93
C GLU A 77 -2.37 0.97 -13.68
N GLN A 78 -1.37 1.77 -13.30
CA GLN A 78 -0.03 1.73 -13.89
C GLN A 78 0.78 0.49 -13.43
N PRO A 79 1.91 0.18 -14.10
CA PRO A 79 2.84 -0.86 -13.65
C PRO A 79 3.26 -0.72 -12.18
N LYS A 80 3.76 -1.82 -11.62
CA LYS A 80 4.03 -1.98 -10.17
C LYS A 80 4.84 -0.83 -9.58
N GLU A 81 5.86 -0.36 -10.30
CA GLU A 81 6.77 0.71 -9.89
C GLU A 81 6.06 2.05 -9.64
N VAL A 82 4.91 2.26 -10.27
CA VAL A 82 4.06 3.43 -10.09
C VAL A 82 2.90 3.12 -9.15
N SER A 83 2.18 2.02 -9.39
CA SER A 83 0.98 1.71 -8.61
C SER A 83 1.27 1.37 -7.15
N ASP A 84 2.43 0.79 -6.82
CA ASP A 84 2.83 0.57 -5.42
C ASP A 84 2.96 1.87 -4.63
N VAL A 85 3.38 2.95 -5.28
CA VAL A 85 3.49 4.28 -4.65
C VAL A 85 2.10 4.89 -4.46
N LEU A 86 1.20 4.72 -5.44
CA LEU A 86 -0.06 5.45 -5.50
C LEU A 86 -1.23 4.74 -4.82
N LYS A 87 -1.23 3.40 -4.74
CA LYS A 87 -2.27 2.63 -4.04
C LYS A 87 -2.44 3.03 -2.58
N PRO A 88 -1.38 3.09 -1.74
CA PRO A 88 -1.52 3.54 -0.35
C PRO A 88 -1.94 5.02 -0.26
N GLU A 89 -1.32 5.92 -1.04
CA GLU A 89 -1.70 7.35 -1.05
C GLU A 89 -3.17 7.56 -1.46
N TYR A 90 -3.68 6.74 -2.37
CA TYR A 90 -5.06 6.83 -2.83
C TYR A 90 -6.08 6.48 -1.74
N ILE A 91 -5.85 5.39 -0.98
CA ILE A 91 -6.76 5.02 0.11
C ILE A 91 -6.69 6.02 1.28
N GLU A 92 -5.50 6.58 1.55
CA GLU A 92 -5.34 7.66 2.54
C GLU A 92 -6.08 8.93 2.11
N TRP A 93 -5.97 9.31 0.83
CA TRP A 93 -6.74 10.42 0.27
C TRP A 93 -8.24 10.16 0.31
N LEU A 94 -8.71 8.95 0.00
CA LEU A 94 -10.12 8.58 0.10
C LEU A 94 -10.64 8.68 1.54
N ALA A 95 -9.85 8.27 2.53
CA ALA A 95 -10.25 8.37 3.93
C ALA A 95 -10.50 9.82 4.33
N LEU A 96 -9.60 10.72 3.92
CA LEU A 96 -9.70 12.16 4.21
C LEU A 96 -10.81 12.87 3.43
N SER A 97 -11.10 12.45 2.20
CA SER A 97 -12.00 13.17 1.29
C SER A 97 -13.41 12.58 1.19
N LYS A 98 -13.56 11.26 1.36
CA LYS A 98 -14.82 10.51 1.20
C LYS A 98 -15.17 9.63 2.41
N GLY A 99 -14.28 9.50 3.37
CA GLY A 99 -14.47 8.71 4.59
C GLY A 99 -14.16 7.22 4.42
N MET A 100 -14.24 6.49 5.53
CA MET A 100 -13.80 5.09 5.61
C MET A 100 -14.65 4.12 4.80
N LYS A 101 -15.95 4.38 4.63
CA LYS A 101 -16.82 3.49 3.84
C LYS A 101 -16.34 3.34 2.39
N GLU A 102 -15.98 4.45 1.74
CA GLU A 102 -15.48 4.40 0.36
C GLU A 102 -14.02 3.92 0.30
N THR A 103 -13.24 4.21 1.35
CA THR A 103 -11.88 3.72 1.51
C THR A 103 -11.82 2.19 1.57
N ARG A 104 -12.63 1.57 2.42
CA ARG A 104 -12.71 0.10 2.57
C ARG A 104 -13.08 -0.57 1.23
N LYS A 105 -14.07 -0.03 0.51
CA LYS A 105 -14.45 -0.54 -0.83
C LYS A 105 -13.28 -0.46 -1.82
N ALA A 106 -12.63 0.69 -1.91
CA ALA A 106 -11.50 0.88 -2.80
C ALA A 106 -10.33 -0.05 -2.44
N TYR A 107 -10.06 -0.21 -1.15
CA TYR A 107 -9.06 -1.12 -0.64
C TYR A 107 -9.29 -2.56 -1.12
N PHE A 108 -10.48 -3.13 -0.92
CA PHE A 108 -10.77 -4.50 -1.37
C PHE A 108 -10.58 -4.68 -2.88
N MET A 109 -11.08 -3.72 -3.69
CA MET A 109 -10.88 -3.76 -5.14
C MET A 109 -9.39 -3.73 -5.54
N LEU A 110 -8.56 -2.98 -4.82
CA LEU A 110 -7.13 -2.84 -5.11
C LEU A 110 -6.28 -3.99 -4.57
N ALA A 111 -6.69 -4.59 -3.45
CA ALA A 111 -6.03 -5.70 -2.79
C ALA A 111 -6.16 -7.01 -3.59
N GLU A 112 -7.29 -7.22 -4.25
CA GLU A 112 -7.55 -8.42 -5.07
C GLU A 112 -6.85 -8.36 -6.44
N LYS A 113 -6.50 -7.15 -6.90
CA LYS A 113 -5.98 -6.92 -8.26
C LYS A 113 -4.46 -6.73 -8.31
N LYS A 114 -3.81 -7.54 -9.14
CA LYS A 114 -2.38 -7.38 -9.45
C LYS A 114 -2.09 -6.05 -10.17
N PRO A 115 -0.94 -5.41 -9.93
CA PRO A 115 0.15 -5.85 -9.05
C PRO A 115 -0.20 -5.71 -7.56
N TYR A 116 0.17 -6.70 -6.76
CA TYR A 116 -0.02 -6.66 -5.31
C TYR A 116 0.95 -5.67 -4.67
N CYS A 117 0.48 -4.96 -3.63
CA CYS A 117 1.20 -3.90 -2.95
C CYS A 117 1.13 -4.14 -1.44
N LYS A 118 2.29 -4.37 -0.82
CA LYS A 118 2.38 -4.65 0.62
C LYS A 118 2.00 -3.43 1.45
N GLU A 119 2.45 -2.26 1.01
CA GLU A 119 2.20 -0.96 1.63
C GLU A 119 0.71 -0.62 1.65
N LEU A 120 -0.07 -1.09 0.67
CA LEU A 120 -1.53 -0.93 0.66
C LEU A 120 -2.18 -1.59 1.88
N HIS A 121 -1.77 -2.82 2.22
CA HIS A 121 -2.31 -3.51 3.40
C HIS A 121 -1.90 -2.79 4.70
N ALA A 122 -0.65 -2.34 4.77
CA ALA A 122 -0.14 -1.59 5.93
C ALA A 122 -0.90 -0.25 6.12
N SER A 123 -1.14 0.50 5.04
CA SER A 123 -1.91 1.75 5.09
C SER A 123 -3.36 1.48 5.51
N MET A 124 -4.00 0.40 5.03
CA MET A 124 -5.36 0.06 5.45
C MET A 124 -5.44 -0.26 6.95
N LEU A 125 -4.50 -1.07 7.47
CA LEU A 125 -4.43 -1.38 8.90
C LEU A 125 -4.22 -0.13 9.76
N LYS A 126 -3.35 0.77 9.29
CA LYS A 126 -3.11 2.06 9.95
C LYS A 126 -4.39 2.89 9.99
N LEU A 127 -5.11 3.00 8.87
CA LEU A 127 -6.36 3.76 8.81
C LEU A 127 -7.41 3.17 9.76
N GLU A 128 -7.64 1.86 9.75
CA GLU A 128 -8.56 1.22 10.70
C GLU A 128 -8.14 1.45 12.16
N SER A 129 -6.84 1.36 12.47
CA SER A 129 -6.36 1.55 13.85
C SER A 129 -6.62 2.97 14.41
N LEU A 130 -6.80 3.95 13.53
CA LEU A 130 -7.08 5.35 13.89
C LEU A 130 -8.57 5.63 14.06
N GLU A 131 -9.45 4.77 13.53
CA GLU A 131 -10.89 4.93 13.69
C GLU A 131 -11.33 4.62 15.13
N MET A 132 -12.34 5.35 15.61
CA MET A 132 -12.93 5.08 16.92
C MET A 132 -13.67 3.74 16.95
N ASP A 133 -14.29 3.37 15.82
CA ASP A 133 -15.01 2.12 15.62
C ASP A 133 -14.23 1.28 14.59
N GLN A 134 -13.24 0.53 15.10
CA GLN A 134 -12.34 -0.26 14.30
C GLN A 134 -13.08 -1.44 13.66
N ASP A 135 -12.91 -1.61 12.34
CA ASP A 135 -13.50 -2.75 11.64
C ASP A 135 -12.55 -3.95 11.65
N ILE A 136 -12.72 -4.78 12.67
CA ILE A 136 -11.86 -5.95 12.94
C ILE A 136 -11.86 -6.92 11.75
N GLU A 137 -12.97 -7.07 11.02
CA GLU A 137 -13.05 -7.94 9.84
C GLU A 137 -12.23 -7.42 8.67
N VAL A 138 -12.20 -6.09 8.48
CA VAL A 138 -11.35 -5.45 7.48
C VAL A 138 -9.87 -5.59 7.83
N MET A 139 -9.51 -5.39 9.10
CA MET A 139 -8.13 -5.59 9.57
C MET A 139 -7.68 -7.05 9.40
N GLU A 140 -8.52 -8.00 9.80
CA GLU A 140 -8.29 -9.44 9.62
C GLU A 140 -8.08 -9.78 8.15
N SER A 141 -8.93 -9.23 7.27
CA SER A 141 -8.82 -9.43 5.82
C SER A 141 -7.55 -8.83 5.23
N ALA A 142 -7.09 -7.67 5.74
CA ALA A 142 -5.86 -7.06 5.27
C ALA A 142 -4.61 -7.86 5.63
N LEU A 143 -4.55 -8.41 6.85
CA LEU A 143 -3.47 -9.29 7.27
C LEU A 143 -3.50 -10.63 6.52
N ARG A 144 -4.69 -11.18 6.28
CA ARG A 144 -4.86 -12.39 5.47
C ARG A 144 -4.33 -12.18 4.04
N PHE A 145 -4.73 -11.11 3.36
CA PHE A 145 -4.23 -10.82 2.02
C PHE A 145 -2.70 -10.62 2.01
N ALA A 146 -2.15 -9.92 3.00
CA ALA A 146 -0.70 -9.77 3.11
C ALA A 146 0.02 -11.12 3.25
N CYS A 147 -0.51 -12.05 4.05
CA CYS A 147 0.05 -13.41 4.18
C CYS A 147 -0.07 -14.21 2.89
N GLU A 148 -1.22 -14.17 2.21
CA GLU A 148 -1.45 -14.88 0.95
C GLU A 148 -0.55 -14.38 -0.18
N GLN A 149 -0.28 -13.08 -0.22
CA GLN A 149 0.44 -12.43 -1.32
C GLN A 149 1.96 -12.35 -1.10
N PHE A 150 2.40 -12.21 0.15
CA PHE A 150 3.81 -11.95 0.51
C PHE A 150 4.39 -12.95 1.52
N GLY A 151 3.58 -13.84 2.09
CA GLY A 151 4.02 -14.76 3.15
C GLY A 151 5.02 -15.85 2.73
N VAL A 152 5.36 -15.92 1.45
CA VAL A 152 6.42 -16.81 0.94
C VAL A 152 7.81 -16.23 1.20
N GLU A 153 7.95 -14.91 1.16
CA GLU A 153 9.23 -14.20 1.25
C GLU A 153 9.33 -13.31 2.49
N ASP A 154 8.21 -13.05 3.16
CA ASP A 154 8.13 -12.12 4.27
C ASP A 154 7.60 -12.82 5.53
N VAL A 155 8.46 -12.87 6.55
CA VAL A 155 8.10 -13.43 7.85
C VAL A 155 7.18 -12.49 8.62
N ASP A 156 7.35 -11.18 8.46
CA ASP A 156 6.68 -10.19 9.29
C ASP A 156 5.17 -10.15 9.02
N VAL A 157 4.71 -10.49 7.81
CA VAL A 157 3.26 -10.56 7.53
C VAL A 157 2.57 -11.63 8.39
N TRP A 158 3.22 -12.77 8.63
CA TRP A 158 2.69 -13.83 9.50
C TRP A 158 2.72 -13.40 10.97
N ILE A 159 3.82 -12.79 11.42
CA ILE A 159 3.97 -12.31 12.79
C ILE A 159 2.91 -11.24 13.10
N ASN A 160 2.73 -10.26 12.21
CA ASN A 160 1.69 -9.24 12.35
C ASN A 160 0.28 -9.86 12.42
N PHE A 161 0.03 -10.94 11.69
CA PHE A 161 -1.27 -11.62 11.74
C PHE A 161 -1.51 -12.33 13.08
N ILE A 162 -0.48 -12.96 13.63
CA ILE A 162 -0.54 -13.60 14.95
C ILE A 162 -0.71 -12.54 16.05
N GLU A 163 0.07 -11.47 16.01
CA GLU A 163 -0.05 -10.35 16.95
C GLU A 163 -1.45 -9.74 16.95
N PHE A 164 -2.09 -9.62 15.78
CA PHE A 164 -3.45 -9.12 15.67
C PHE A 164 -4.45 -9.95 16.48
N TYR A 165 -4.46 -11.27 16.32
CA TYR A 165 -5.37 -12.14 17.06
C TYR A 165 -5.08 -12.11 18.56
N LEU A 166 -3.80 -12.09 18.96
CA LEU A 166 -3.42 -12.00 20.36
C LEU A 166 -3.82 -10.66 21.00
N ARG A 167 -3.72 -9.54 20.28
CA ARG A 167 -4.13 -8.22 20.78
C ARG A 167 -5.65 -8.08 20.87
N HIS A 168 -6.40 -8.64 19.92
CA HIS A 168 -7.85 -8.50 19.85
C HIS A 168 -8.62 -9.68 20.46
N HIS A 169 -7.94 -10.58 21.20
CA HIS A 169 -8.52 -11.83 21.70
C HIS A 169 -9.84 -11.62 22.45
N LYS A 170 -9.89 -10.66 23.39
CA LYS A 170 -11.10 -10.38 24.19
C LYS A 170 -12.26 -9.86 23.35
N THR A 171 -11.99 -9.12 22.28
CA THR A 171 -13.02 -8.58 21.39
C THR A 171 -13.58 -9.69 20.52
N LEU A 172 -12.69 -10.47 19.91
CA LEU A 172 -13.04 -11.59 19.04
C LEU A 172 -13.80 -12.70 19.78
N GLU A 173 -13.39 -13.05 21.00
CA GLU A 173 -14.10 -14.04 21.83
C GLU A 173 -15.51 -13.58 22.20
N LYS A 174 -15.70 -12.27 22.47
CA LYS A 174 -17.01 -11.70 22.78
C LYS A 174 -17.94 -11.66 21.57
N GLU A 175 -17.43 -11.27 20.42
CA GLU A 175 -18.22 -11.13 19.18
C GLU A 175 -18.55 -12.48 18.55
N LYS A 176 -17.59 -13.41 18.56
CA LYS A 176 -17.69 -14.70 17.85
C LYS A 176 -18.00 -15.87 18.78
N GLY A 177 -18.13 -15.64 20.09
CA GLY A 177 -18.66 -16.57 21.11
C GLY A 177 -17.82 -17.84 21.34
N ALA A 178 -17.82 -18.76 20.37
CA ALA A 178 -17.10 -20.03 20.40
C ALA A 178 -15.73 -19.96 19.68
N PHE A 179 -15.19 -18.76 19.46
CA PHE A 179 -13.93 -18.56 18.75
C PHE A 179 -12.74 -18.70 19.70
N ASP A 180 -11.94 -19.76 19.54
CA ASP A 180 -10.68 -19.93 20.27
C ASP A 180 -9.53 -19.25 19.52
N VAL A 181 -9.06 -18.14 20.09
CA VAL A 181 -7.95 -17.36 19.55
C VAL A 181 -6.66 -18.17 19.50
N ASN A 182 -6.40 -19.01 20.51
CA ASN A 182 -5.19 -19.85 20.54
C ASN A 182 -5.23 -20.91 19.44
N GLU A 183 -6.39 -21.52 19.20
CA GLU A 183 -6.57 -22.45 18.08
C GLU A 183 -6.28 -21.74 16.74
N LYS A 184 -6.80 -20.53 16.55
CA LYS A 184 -6.55 -19.76 15.34
C LYS A 184 -5.07 -19.38 15.17
N VAL A 185 -4.42 -18.93 16.24
CA VAL A 185 -2.98 -18.62 16.24
C VAL A 185 -2.14 -19.84 15.86
N LEU A 186 -2.49 -21.03 16.38
CA LEU A 186 -1.82 -22.29 16.02
C LEU A 186 -2.06 -22.68 14.55
N GLU A 187 -3.26 -22.43 14.02
CA GLU A 187 -3.54 -22.62 12.59
C GLU A 187 -2.63 -21.74 11.72
N ILE A 188 -2.53 -20.45 12.05
CA ILE A 188 -1.68 -19.49 11.33
C ILE A 188 -0.21 -19.89 11.43
N HIS A 189 0.26 -20.28 12.62
CA HIS A 189 1.63 -20.76 12.81
C HIS A 189 1.94 -21.96 11.90
N ARG A 190 1.07 -22.99 11.88
CA ARG A 190 1.26 -24.16 11.00
C ARG A 190 1.23 -23.77 9.52
N GLN A 191 0.39 -22.80 9.15
CA GLN A 191 0.36 -22.31 7.77
C GLN A 191 1.65 -21.57 7.39
N ALA A 192 2.17 -20.73 8.28
CA ALA A 192 3.44 -20.04 8.09
C ALA A 192 4.60 -21.04 7.95
N GLU A 193 4.70 -22.04 8.84
CA GLU A 193 5.75 -23.07 8.75
C GLU A 193 5.70 -23.85 7.43
N ARG A 194 4.50 -24.18 6.93
CA ARG A 194 4.35 -24.85 5.62
C ARG A 194 4.77 -23.95 4.47
N THR A 195 4.39 -22.68 4.52
CA THR A 195 4.67 -21.71 3.44
C THR A 195 6.16 -21.39 3.38
N LEU A 196 6.76 -21.09 4.53
CA LEU A 196 8.17 -20.72 4.65
C LEU A 196 9.09 -21.94 4.53
N GLY A 197 8.71 -23.09 5.10
CA GLY A 197 9.48 -24.34 5.01
C GLY A 197 9.40 -25.05 3.66
N GLY A 198 8.43 -24.70 2.81
CA GLY A 198 8.36 -25.14 1.42
C GLY A 198 9.36 -24.41 0.51
N CYS A 199 9.83 -23.24 0.93
CA CYS A 199 10.97 -22.59 0.30
C CYS A 199 12.25 -23.25 0.81
N ASN A 200 13.23 -23.52 -0.05
CA ASN A 200 14.53 -24.10 0.33
C ASN A 200 15.37 -23.18 1.26
N ASP A 201 14.76 -22.19 1.89
CA ASP A 201 15.38 -21.18 2.73
C ASP A 201 15.05 -21.44 4.21
N GLY A 202 15.91 -22.22 4.85
CA GLY A 202 15.80 -22.49 6.29
C GLY A 202 15.94 -21.25 7.16
N LEU A 203 16.44 -20.13 6.63
CA LEU A 203 16.64 -18.89 7.39
C LEU A 203 15.29 -18.22 7.73
N LEU A 204 14.36 -18.16 6.76
CA LEU A 204 13.04 -17.57 6.99
C LEU A 204 12.24 -18.34 8.05
N LEU A 205 12.34 -19.67 8.04
CA LEU A 205 11.69 -20.51 9.04
C LEU A 205 12.28 -20.32 10.44
N SER A 206 13.61 -20.17 10.55
CA SER A 206 14.24 -19.87 11.84
C SER A 206 13.88 -18.48 12.36
N ASP A 207 13.88 -17.47 11.49
CA ASP A 207 13.48 -16.09 11.86
C ASP A 207 12.02 -16.05 12.33
N PHE A 208 11.12 -16.75 11.62
CA PHE A 208 9.73 -16.86 12.02
C PHE A 208 9.56 -17.47 13.41
N ARG A 209 10.26 -18.56 13.72
CA ARG A 209 10.17 -19.22 15.03
C ARG A 209 10.67 -18.32 16.15
N GLU A 210 11.81 -17.64 15.95
CA GLU A 210 12.36 -16.71 16.93
C GLU A 210 11.37 -15.55 17.23
N LYS A 211 10.81 -14.95 16.18
CA LYS A 211 9.81 -13.88 16.33
C LYS A 211 8.51 -14.38 16.97
N TYR A 212 8.04 -15.56 16.60
CA TYR A 212 6.85 -16.16 17.19
C TYR A 212 6.99 -16.38 18.69
N ASP A 213 8.12 -16.95 19.13
CA ASP A 213 8.42 -17.17 20.54
C ASP A 213 8.49 -15.84 21.31
N ALA A 214 9.10 -14.81 20.72
CA ALA A 214 9.15 -13.47 21.32
C ALA A 214 7.74 -12.86 21.53
N VAL A 215 6.85 -13.01 20.55
CA VAL A 215 5.47 -12.51 20.62
C VAL A 215 4.67 -13.26 21.68
N ARG A 216 4.79 -14.60 21.75
CA ARG A 216 4.06 -15.40 22.76
C ARG A 216 4.51 -15.05 24.17
N ASN A 217 5.82 -14.96 24.40
CA ASN A 217 6.36 -14.61 25.72
C ASN A 217 5.97 -13.20 26.18
N SER A 218 5.77 -12.25 25.24
CA SER A 218 5.37 -10.87 25.55
C SER A 218 3.89 -10.72 25.92
N THR A 219 3.05 -11.71 25.61
CA THR A 219 1.59 -11.65 25.80
C THR A 219 1.12 -12.43 27.04
N GLU A 220 2.01 -13.16 27.74
CA GLU A 220 1.70 -13.91 28.96
C GLU A 220 1.75 -13.06 30.27
N ILE A 221 1.56 -11.74 30.19
CA ILE A 221 1.54 -10.81 31.35
C ILE A 221 0.13 -10.28 31.62
#